data_AF-A0A5J9UFY5-F1
#
_entry.id   AF-A0A5J9UFY5-F1
#
_cell.length_a   1.000
_cell.length_b   1.000
_cell.length_c   1.000
_cell.angle_alpha   90.00
_cell.angle_beta   90.00
_cell.angle_gamma   90.00
#
_symmetry.space_group_name_H-M   'P 1'
#
loop_
_entity.id
_entity.type
_entity.pdbx_description
1 polymer ?
#
loop_
_entity_poly.entity_id
_entity_poly.type
_entity_poly.pdbx_seq_one_letter_code
_entity_poly.pdbx_strand_id
1 'polypeptide(L)'
;MNVVSWGRNTPLENVVRTVRIQCPYHIYGCRSTVAYHEAGDHARECPCAPCRCAEPGCDFSGSPPMLLGHLEDSHSWPVQNIRYGKAYHLRLSESSEPRRLLAAEDGGVFLAAVGAHGARHGASVVCVRANAAPAAGPQYTCKMLAIGNPGEITGCVETVPSSASPVRAEAEVDVPSSSVPGGDAPAAEAAPLSVRRTMLHGQFEEMRLRIRIDKS
;
A
#
# COMPACT_ATOMS: atom_id res chain seq x y z
N MET A 1 -39.80 -28.30 31.50
CA MET A 1 -38.77 -27.57 30.74
C MET A 1 -38.32 -28.48 29.60
N ASN A 2 -38.65 -28.16 28.34
CA ASN A 2 -38.22 -28.99 27.21
C ASN A 2 -36.79 -28.61 26.83
N VAL A 3 -35.86 -29.55 27.03
CA VAL A 3 -34.51 -29.48 26.48
C VAL A 3 -34.60 -29.86 25.00
N VAL A 4 -34.44 -28.88 24.11
CA VAL A 4 -34.28 -29.13 22.68
C VAL A 4 -32.92 -29.78 22.49
N SER A 5 -32.90 -31.07 22.11
CA SER A 5 -31.66 -31.75 21.76
C SER A 5 -31.36 -31.53 20.27
N TRP A 6 -30.19 -30.97 19.98
CA TRP A 6 -29.73 -30.75 18.61
C TRP A 6 -28.93 -31.98 18.14
N GLY A 7 -29.50 -32.77 17.23
CA GLY A 7 -28.80 -33.89 16.57
C GLY A 7 -28.05 -33.42 15.32
N ARG A 8 -26.78 -33.83 15.14
CA ARG A 8 -26.06 -33.60 13.88
C ARG A 8 -26.73 -34.34 12.73
N ASN A 9 -26.86 -33.69 11.57
CA ASN A 9 -27.43 -34.27 10.36
C ASN A 9 -26.34 -34.38 9.28
N THR A 10 -25.61 -35.49 9.31
CA THR A 10 -24.51 -35.76 8.38
C THR A 10 -24.90 -35.69 6.90
N PRO A 11 -26.09 -36.18 6.46
CA PRO A 11 -26.54 -36.02 5.08
C PRO A 11 -26.64 -34.55 4.64
N LEU A 12 -27.25 -33.69 5.47
CA LEU A 12 -27.37 -32.26 5.18
C LEU A 12 -25.99 -31.57 5.18
N GLU A 13 -25.12 -31.92 6.13
CA GLU A 13 -23.74 -31.42 6.16
C GLU A 13 -22.97 -31.78 4.88
N ASN A 14 -23.15 -33.00 4.36
CA ASN A 14 -22.55 -33.43 3.10
C ASN A 14 -23.11 -32.64 1.90
N VAL A 15 -24.42 -32.38 1.86
CA VAL A 15 -25.02 -31.53 0.81
C VAL A 15 -24.38 -30.14 0.86
N VAL A 16 -24.32 -29.49 2.02
CA VAL A 16 -23.73 -28.15 2.18
C VAL A 16 -22.25 -28.12 1.75
N ARG A 17 -21.49 -29.20 1.98
CA ARG A 17 -20.11 -29.33 1.50
C ARG A 17 -20.00 -29.42 -0.03
N THR A 18 -21.00 -29.99 -0.69
CA THR A 18 -21.01 -30.12 -2.17
C THR A 18 -21.51 -28.89 -2.89
N VAL A 19 -22.30 -28.03 -2.24
CA VAL A 19 -22.80 -26.78 -2.83
C VAL A 19 -21.63 -25.83 -3.06
N ARG A 20 -21.46 -25.39 -4.30
CA ARG A 20 -20.49 -24.36 -4.68
C ARG A 20 -21.21 -23.11 -5.16
N ILE A 21 -20.67 -21.95 -4.82
CA ILE A 21 -21.20 -20.65 -5.22
C ILE A 21 -20.13 -19.82 -5.93
N GLN A 22 -20.55 -18.95 -6.83
CA GLN A 22 -19.66 -17.97 -7.44
C GLN A 22 -19.26 -16.92 -6.40
N CYS A 23 -18.01 -16.46 -6.48
CA CYS A 23 -17.54 -15.38 -5.63
C CYS A 23 -18.41 -14.12 -5.81
N PRO A 24 -18.82 -13.43 -4.73
CA PRO A 24 -19.58 -12.18 -4.84
C PRO A 24 -18.81 -11.08 -5.58
N TYR A 25 -17.47 -11.14 -5.58
CA TYR A 25 -16.61 -10.19 -6.29
C TYR A 25 -16.34 -10.55 -7.75
N HIS A 26 -17.18 -11.40 -8.36
CA HIS A 26 -17.09 -11.71 -9.80
C HIS A 26 -17.27 -10.47 -10.68
N ILE A 27 -18.10 -9.51 -10.25
CA ILE A 27 -18.26 -8.21 -10.90
C ILE A 27 -16.95 -7.40 -10.95
N TYR A 28 -16.01 -7.67 -10.04
CA TYR A 28 -14.70 -7.03 -9.96
C TYR A 28 -13.57 -7.91 -10.54
N GLY A 29 -13.92 -9.01 -11.20
CA GLY A 29 -13.00 -9.89 -11.93
C GLY A 29 -12.71 -11.25 -11.28
N CYS A 30 -13.29 -11.56 -10.11
CA CYS A 30 -13.06 -12.87 -9.49
C CYS A 30 -13.79 -13.99 -10.25
N ARG A 31 -13.06 -14.97 -10.77
CA ARG A 31 -13.65 -16.12 -11.48
C ARG A 31 -13.81 -17.38 -10.61
N SER A 32 -13.52 -17.27 -9.32
CA SER A 32 -13.53 -18.40 -8.40
C SER A 32 -14.94 -18.86 -8.08
N THR A 33 -15.11 -20.18 -8.03
CA THR A 33 -16.32 -20.85 -7.50
C THR A 33 -15.90 -21.68 -6.28
N VAL A 34 -16.37 -21.30 -5.10
CA VAL A 34 -15.93 -21.82 -3.80
C VAL A 34 -17.03 -22.62 -3.13
N ALA A 35 -16.68 -23.54 -2.23
CA ALA A 35 -17.70 -24.24 -1.46
C ALA A 35 -18.46 -23.23 -0.59
N TYR A 36 -19.76 -23.44 -0.41
CA TYR A 36 -20.62 -22.49 0.31
C TYR A 36 -20.07 -22.14 1.71
N HIS A 37 -19.56 -23.13 2.43
CA HIS A 37 -19.01 -22.95 3.78
C HIS A 37 -17.64 -22.24 3.81
N GLU A 38 -16.92 -22.17 2.69
CA GLU A 38 -15.63 -21.46 2.54
C GLU A 38 -15.80 -20.06 1.97
N ALA A 39 -17.02 -19.68 1.54
CA ALA A 39 -17.25 -18.44 0.82
C ALA A 39 -16.89 -17.18 1.62
N GLY A 40 -17.11 -17.21 2.94
CA GLY A 40 -16.73 -16.11 3.83
C GLY A 40 -15.22 -15.94 3.92
N ASP A 41 -14.47 -17.04 4.03
CA ASP A 41 -13.01 -17.02 4.10
C ASP A 41 -12.41 -16.59 2.76
N HIS A 42 -12.95 -17.12 1.64
CA HIS A 42 -12.57 -16.64 0.32
C HIS A 42 -12.85 -15.14 0.15
N ALA A 43 -14.02 -14.65 0.57
CA ALA A 43 -14.34 -13.23 0.45
C ALA A 43 -13.36 -12.36 1.25
N ARG A 44 -12.92 -12.82 2.43
CA ARG A 44 -11.90 -12.16 3.25
C ARG A 44 -10.50 -12.21 2.65
N GLU A 45 -10.22 -13.09 1.71
CA GLU A 45 -8.88 -13.19 1.12
C GLU A 45 -8.86 -12.81 -0.36
N CYS A 46 -10.02 -12.61 -0.97
CA CYS A 46 -10.18 -12.42 -2.39
C CYS A 46 -9.37 -11.22 -2.89
N PRO A 47 -8.44 -11.42 -3.85
CA PRO A 47 -7.69 -10.32 -4.45
C PRO A 47 -8.56 -9.31 -5.19
N CYS A 48 -9.78 -9.70 -5.59
CA CYS A 48 -10.73 -8.85 -6.27
C CYS A 48 -11.69 -8.13 -5.32
N ALA A 49 -11.51 -8.25 -4.01
CA ALA A 49 -12.33 -7.54 -3.03
C ALA A 49 -12.21 -6.01 -3.23
N PRO A 50 -13.32 -5.26 -3.11
CA PRO A 50 -13.37 -3.87 -3.52
C PRO A 50 -12.58 -2.95 -2.60
N CYS A 51 -11.79 -2.07 -3.21
CA CYS A 51 -11.14 -0.92 -2.60
C CYS A 51 -11.84 0.37 -3.07
N ARG A 52 -11.83 1.41 -2.24
CA ARG A 52 -12.44 2.70 -2.55
C ARG A 52 -11.39 3.74 -2.92
N CYS A 53 -11.78 4.69 -3.76
CA CYS A 53 -10.97 5.87 -4.03
C CYS A 53 -10.82 6.71 -2.75
N ALA A 54 -9.63 7.31 -2.55
CA ALA A 54 -9.35 8.20 -1.44
C ALA A 54 -9.53 9.68 -1.79
N GLU A 55 -9.82 10.00 -3.05
CA GLU A 55 -10.03 11.38 -3.48
C GLU A 55 -11.37 11.91 -2.94
N PRO A 56 -11.38 13.09 -2.29
CA PRO A 56 -12.60 13.66 -1.73
C PRO A 56 -13.71 13.81 -2.77
N GLY A 57 -14.89 13.26 -2.45
CA GLY A 57 -16.06 13.31 -3.35
C GLY A 57 -16.05 12.28 -4.47
N CYS A 58 -15.09 11.35 -4.51
CA CYS A 58 -15.08 10.24 -5.46
C CYS A 58 -15.64 8.96 -4.84
N ASP A 59 -16.76 8.47 -5.37
CA ASP A 59 -17.45 7.27 -4.88
C ASP A 59 -17.01 5.97 -5.58
N PHE A 60 -15.89 6.01 -6.30
CA PHE A 60 -15.42 4.84 -7.03
C PHE A 60 -15.08 3.67 -6.10
N SER A 61 -15.50 2.48 -6.49
CA SER A 61 -15.22 1.22 -5.79
C SER A 61 -15.00 0.09 -6.80
N GLY A 62 -13.88 -0.62 -6.67
CA GLY A 62 -13.50 -1.70 -7.59
C GLY A 62 -12.37 -2.57 -7.04
N SER A 63 -11.98 -3.62 -7.76
CA SER A 63 -10.78 -4.39 -7.36
C SER A 63 -9.52 -3.51 -7.38
N PRO A 64 -8.42 -3.90 -6.69
CA PRO A 64 -7.20 -3.10 -6.68
C PRO A 64 -6.68 -2.69 -8.07
N PRO A 65 -6.66 -3.58 -9.09
CA PRO A 65 -6.29 -3.17 -10.45
C PRO A 65 -7.27 -2.17 -11.09
N MET A 66 -8.57 -2.30 -10.83
CA MET A 66 -9.57 -1.33 -11.31
C MET A 66 -9.38 0.04 -10.64
N LEU A 67 -9.08 0.06 -9.34
CA LEU A 67 -8.79 1.28 -8.60
C LEU A 67 -7.50 1.96 -9.11
N LEU A 68 -6.47 1.18 -9.45
CA LEU A 68 -5.26 1.72 -10.05
C LEU A 68 -5.56 2.45 -11.36
N GLY A 69 -6.26 1.80 -12.29
CA GLY A 69 -6.64 2.43 -13.56
C GLY A 69 -7.51 3.66 -13.36
N HIS A 70 -8.46 3.61 -12.42
CA HIS A 70 -9.29 4.77 -12.09
C HIS A 70 -8.46 5.95 -11.57
N LEU A 71 -7.50 5.73 -10.66
CA LEU A 71 -6.65 6.79 -10.11
C LEU A 71 -5.69 7.37 -11.17
N GLU A 72 -5.18 6.53 -12.08
CA GLU A 72 -4.38 6.97 -13.22
C GLU A 72 -5.21 7.84 -14.18
N ASP A 73 -6.39 7.35 -14.59
CA ASP A 73 -7.20 8.00 -15.62
C ASP A 73 -7.99 9.22 -15.11
N SER A 74 -8.65 9.09 -13.95
CA SER A 74 -9.59 10.10 -13.43
C SER A 74 -8.89 11.15 -12.58
N HIS A 75 -7.80 10.77 -11.90
CA HIS A 75 -7.11 11.61 -10.93
C HIS A 75 -5.66 11.91 -11.33
N SER A 76 -5.19 11.38 -12.47
CA SER A 76 -3.83 11.61 -12.98
C SER A 76 -2.74 11.27 -11.96
N TRP A 77 -3.01 10.31 -11.07
CA TRP A 77 -1.99 9.84 -10.13
C TRP A 77 -0.89 9.12 -10.91
N PRO A 78 0.39 9.45 -10.66
CA PRO A 78 1.49 8.85 -11.41
C PRO A 78 1.64 7.37 -11.06
N VAL A 79 1.83 6.55 -12.09
CA VAL A 79 2.01 5.10 -11.96
C VAL A 79 3.44 4.70 -12.32
N GLN A 80 4.02 3.81 -11.53
CA GLN A 80 5.31 3.18 -11.78
C GLN A 80 5.14 1.66 -11.79
N ASN A 81 5.47 1.03 -12.92
CA ASN A 81 5.56 -0.43 -12.98
C ASN A 81 6.79 -0.92 -12.20
N ILE A 82 6.58 -1.90 -11.32
CA ILE A 82 7.62 -2.51 -10.48
C ILE A 82 7.71 -4.02 -10.69
N ARG A 83 8.78 -4.61 -10.13
CA ARG A 83 8.98 -6.05 -10.00
C ARG A 83 9.41 -6.37 -8.58
N TYR A 84 8.90 -7.45 -8.01
CA TYR A 84 9.30 -7.87 -6.68
C TYR A 84 10.81 -8.15 -6.61
N GLY A 85 11.43 -7.82 -5.49
CA GLY A 85 12.87 -7.95 -5.25
C GLY A 85 13.77 -6.99 -6.02
N LYS A 86 13.22 -6.16 -6.92
CA LYS A 86 13.97 -5.12 -7.64
C LYS A 86 13.79 -3.76 -6.96
N ALA A 87 14.89 -3.01 -6.88
CA ALA A 87 14.87 -1.66 -6.33
C ALA A 87 14.53 -0.61 -7.40
N TYR A 88 13.72 0.38 -7.02
CA TYR A 88 13.27 1.49 -7.85
C TYR A 88 13.58 2.82 -7.15
N HIS A 89 13.94 3.84 -7.94
CA HIS A 89 14.15 5.19 -7.43
C HIS A 89 12.91 6.03 -7.67
N LEU A 90 12.31 6.53 -6.59
CA LEU A 90 11.18 7.43 -6.60
C LEU A 90 11.63 8.82 -6.16
N ARG A 91 10.95 9.82 -6.71
CA ARG A 91 11.06 11.22 -6.31
C ARG A 91 9.68 11.68 -5.93
N LEU A 92 9.50 12.00 -4.67
CA LEU A 92 8.21 12.43 -4.13
C LEU A 92 8.40 13.79 -3.46
N SER A 93 7.41 14.65 -3.59
CA SER A 93 7.39 15.99 -2.99
C SER A 93 6.00 16.26 -2.47
N GLU A 94 5.88 16.74 -1.25
CA GLU A 94 4.59 17.04 -0.62
C GLU A 94 3.77 18.06 -1.43
N SER A 95 4.45 18.96 -2.14
CA SER A 95 3.82 20.07 -2.85
C SER A 95 3.28 19.72 -4.24
N SER A 96 3.89 18.72 -4.91
CA SER A 96 3.64 18.48 -6.34
C SER A 96 3.32 17.02 -6.65
N GLU A 97 3.98 16.09 -5.96
CA GLU A 97 3.78 14.66 -6.16
C GLU A 97 3.93 13.92 -4.83
N PRO A 98 2.95 14.06 -3.90
CA PRO A 98 3.05 13.46 -2.57
C PRO A 98 2.87 11.93 -2.60
N ARG A 99 2.39 11.39 -3.72
CA ARG A 99 1.88 10.02 -3.86
C ARG A 99 2.26 9.44 -5.21
N ARG A 100 2.60 8.16 -5.25
CA ARG A 100 2.86 7.40 -6.48
C ARG A 100 2.33 5.98 -6.36
N LEU A 101 1.58 5.56 -7.37
CA LEU A 101 1.07 4.20 -7.49
C LEU A 101 2.14 3.29 -8.05
N LEU A 102 2.23 2.08 -7.50
CA LEU A 102 3.16 1.05 -7.94
C LEU A 102 2.36 -0.16 -8.41
N ALA A 103 2.48 -0.48 -9.70
CA ALA A 103 1.85 -1.64 -10.32
C ALA A 103 2.86 -2.79 -10.37
N ALA A 104 2.57 -3.88 -9.67
CA ALA A 104 3.37 -5.09 -9.71
C ALA A 104 2.95 -6.02 -10.86
N GLU A 105 3.86 -6.91 -11.24
CA GLU A 105 3.76 -7.81 -12.39
C GLU A 105 2.61 -8.84 -12.31
N ASP A 106 2.08 -9.10 -11.12
CA ASP A 106 0.98 -10.05 -10.87
C ASP A 106 -0.37 -9.36 -10.60
N GLY A 107 -0.44 -8.04 -10.81
CA GLY A 107 -1.61 -7.22 -10.49
C GLY A 107 -1.67 -6.75 -9.04
N GLY A 108 -0.64 -7.00 -8.24
CA GLY A 108 -0.46 -6.34 -6.95
C GLY A 108 -0.36 -4.82 -7.11
N VAL A 109 -1.02 -4.08 -6.21
CA VAL A 109 -1.02 -2.61 -6.25
C VAL A 109 -0.53 -2.07 -4.91
N PHE A 110 0.36 -1.08 -4.97
CA PHE A 110 0.89 -0.40 -3.79
C PHE A 110 0.83 1.12 -3.97
N LEU A 111 0.77 1.83 -2.84
CA LEU A 111 0.87 3.27 -2.79
C LEU A 111 2.12 3.65 -2.00
N ALA A 112 3.05 4.35 -2.63
CA ALA A 112 4.13 5.06 -1.96
C ALA A 112 3.69 6.50 -1.71
N ALA A 113 3.82 6.99 -0.48
CA ALA A 113 3.42 8.34 -0.11
C ALA A 113 4.47 9.01 0.79
N VAL A 114 4.54 10.33 0.72
CA VAL A 114 5.31 11.18 1.64
C VAL A 114 4.41 12.21 2.31
N GLY A 115 4.83 12.68 3.48
CA GLY A 115 4.18 13.79 4.16
C GLY A 115 5.01 14.33 5.32
N ALA A 116 4.72 15.55 5.76
CA ALA A 116 5.35 16.16 6.91
C ALA A 116 4.53 15.98 8.19
N HIS A 117 5.24 15.78 9.29
CA HIS A 117 4.70 16.01 10.62
C HIS A 117 5.68 16.83 11.46
N GLY A 118 5.31 18.08 11.72
CA GLY A 118 6.20 19.06 12.33
C GLY A 118 7.48 19.25 11.52
N ALA A 119 8.64 18.99 12.13
CA ALA A 119 9.95 19.12 11.47
C ALA A 119 10.42 17.87 10.72
N ARG A 120 9.65 16.77 10.77
CA ARG A 120 9.99 15.48 10.16
C ARG A 120 9.20 15.26 8.88
N HIS A 121 9.87 14.64 7.91
CA HIS A 121 9.25 14.23 6.66
C HIS A 121 9.29 12.71 6.62
N GLY A 122 8.14 12.09 6.41
CA GLY A 122 7.94 10.66 6.45
C GLY A 122 7.72 10.08 5.07
N ALA A 123 8.10 8.82 4.88
CA ALA A 123 7.70 8.01 3.73
C ALA A 123 7.06 6.70 4.19
N SER A 124 6.04 6.27 3.47
CA SER A 124 5.35 4.99 3.72
C SER A 124 4.99 4.29 2.42
N VAL A 125 4.83 2.97 2.52
CA VAL A 125 4.31 2.11 1.44
C VAL A 125 3.17 1.29 2.00
N VAL A 126 2.06 1.23 1.27
CA VAL A 126 0.86 0.46 1.65
C VAL A 126 0.43 -0.42 0.48
N CYS A 127 0.03 -1.66 0.75
CA CYS A 127 -0.60 -2.54 -0.23
C CYS A 127 -2.08 -2.18 -0.37
N VAL A 128 -2.53 -1.93 -1.59
CA VAL A 128 -3.94 -1.62 -1.89
C VAL A 128 -4.70 -2.93 -1.94
N ARG A 129 -5.37 -3.24 -0.83
CA ARG A 129 -6.10 -4.49 -0.66
C ARG A 129 -7.21 -4.31 0.38
N ALA A 130 -8.42 -4.74 0.02
CA ALA A 130 -9.59 -4.56 0.86
C ALA A 130 -9.49 -5.28 2.22
N ASN A 131 -8.76 -6.40 2.23
CA ASN A 131 -8.75 -7.32 3.35
C ASN A 131 -7.34 -7.61 3.85
N ALA A 132 -7.05 -7.08 5.04
CA ALA A 132 -5.89 -7.41 5.84
C ALA A 132 -6.29 -8.48 6.87
N ALA A 133 -6.49 -9.73 6.45
CA ALA A 133 -6.74 -10.80 7.41
C ALA A 133 -5.45 -11.03 8.24
N PRO A 134 -5.46 -10.80 9.56
CA PRO A 134 -4.24 -10.87 10.39
C PRO A 134 -3.66 -12.29 10.48
N ALA A 135 -4.44 -13.31 10.09
CA ALA A 135 -4.04 -14.72 10.18
C ALA A 135 -2.98 -15.15 9.13
N ALA A 136 -2.83 -14.41 8.04
CA ALA A 136 -1.92 -14.79 6.93
C ALA A 136 -0.47 -14.29 7.09
N GLY A 137 -0.16 -13.56 8.17
CA GLY A 137 1.12 -12.86 8.32
C GLY A 137 1.31 -11.74 7.29
N PRO A 138 2.46 -11.03 7.34
CA PRO A 138 2.78 -10.00 6.36
C PRO A 138 3.05 -10.65 4.99
N GLN A 139 2.34 -10.22 3.95
CA GLN A 139 2.53 -10.76 2.60
C GLN A 139 3.73 -10.16 1.86
N TYR A 140 4.13 -8.95 2.27
CA TYR A 140 5.17 -8.19 1.63
C TYR A 140 6.00 -7.46 2.67
N THR A 141 7.29 -7.34 2.40
CA THR A 141 8.19 -6.44 3.12
C THR A 141 8.67 -5.35 2.18
N CYS A 142 8.95 -4.16 2.71
CA CYS A 142 9.48 -3.05 1.95
C CYS A 142 10.75 -2.50 2.60
N LYS A 143 11.81 -2.44 1.79
CA LYS A 143 13.06 -1.74 2.10
C LYS A 143 12.99 -0.36 1.48
N MET A 144 13.09 0.67 2.32
CA MET A 144 13.13 2.06 1.91
C MET A 144 14.46 2.68 2.34
N LEU A 145 15.09 3.39 1.41
CA LEU A 145 16.31 4.16 1.65
C LEU A 145 16.07 5.58 1.14
N ALA A 146 16.08 6.56 2.04
CA ALA A 146 16.17 7.97 1.69
C ALA A 146 17.63 8.39 1.60
N ILE A 147 17.96 9.08 0.51
CA ILE A 147 19.31 9.61 0.26
C ILE A 147 19.20 11.12 0.30
N GLY A 148 19.85 11.76 1.28
CA GLY A 148 19.95 13.21 1.40
C GLY A 148 21.37 13.70 1.09
N ASN A 149 21.47 14.90 0.53
CA ASN A 149 22.75 15.60 0.53
C ASN A 149 22.99 16.17 1.95
N PRO A 150 24.24 16.18 2.45
CA PRO A 150 24.55 16.95 3.64
C PRO A 150 24.22 18.42 3.35
N GLY A 151 23.22 18.97 4.04
CA GLY A 151 22.74 20.33 3.79
C GLY A 151 23.80 21.37 4.16
N GLU A 152 24.11 22.27 3.23
CA GLU A 152 24.66 23.59 3.55
C GLU A 152 23.61 24.35 4.38
N ILE A 153 24.03 24.84 5.54
CA ILE A 153 23.25 25.80 6.32
C ILE A 153 23.30 27.09 5.51
N THR A 154 22.20 27.46 4.87
CA THR A 154 22.09 28.73 4.14
C THR A 154 22.19 29.88 5.13
N GLY A 155 23.39 30.39 5.35
CA GLY A 155 23.64 31.52 6.25
C GLY A 155 25.03 31.63 6.82
N CYS A 156 26.09 31.31 6.07
CA CYS A 156 27.41 31.93 6.20
C CYS A 156 28.26 31.52 4.99
N VAL A 157 28.92 32.50 4.36
CA VAL A 157 29.89 32.24 3.29
C VAL A 157 31.08 31.52 3.91
N GLU A 158 31.18 30.21 3.71
CA GLU A 158 32.44 29.49 3.84
C GLU A 158 32.56 28.45 2.72
N THR A 159 33.70 28.48 2.05
CA THR A 159 34.12 27.52 1.03
C THR A 159 34.11 26.10 1.60
N VAL A 160 33.15 25.27 1.19
CA VAL A 160 33.09 23.85 1.56
C VAL A 160 33.87 23.00 0.54
N PRO A 161 34.77 22.08 0.98
CA PRO A 161 35.38 21.11 0.09
C PRO A 161 34.37 20.03 -0.34
N SER A 162 34.36 19.69 -1.63
CA SER A 162 33.34 18.87 -2.29
C SER A 162 33.34 17.36 -1.97
N SER A 163 33.65 16.95 -0.74
CA SER A 163 33.90 15.53 -0.38
C SER A 163 33.01 14.96 0.73
N ALA A 164 31.92 15.64 1.12
CA ALA A 164 31.03 15.11 2.16
C ALA A 164 30.12 13.98 1.63
N SER A 165 30.20 12.80 2.25
CA SER A 165 29.37 11.63 1.90
C SER A 165 27.87 11.92 2.05
N PRO A 166 27.01 11.36 1.17
CA PRO A 166 25.55 11.52 1.29
C PRO A 166 25.01 10.91 2.58
N VAL A 167 24.08 11.61 3.23
CA VAL A 167 23.39 11.14 4.44
C VAL A 167 22.31 10.13 4.03
N ARG A 168 22.20 9.01 4.74
CA ARG A 168 21.26 7.94 4.44
C ARG A 168 20.36 7.64 5.63
N ALA A 169 19.09 7.41 5.36
CA ALA A 169 18.13 6.89 6.33
C ALA A 169 17.44 5.67 5.72
N GLU A 170 17.42 4.56 6.45
CA GLU A 170 16.95 3.27 5.96
C GLU A 170 15.88 2.72 6.90
N ALA A 171 14.89 2.03 6.33
CA ALA A 171 13.86 1.31 7.04
C ALA A 171 13.51 0.02 6.28
N GLU A 172 13.29 -1.07 7.01
CA GLU A 172 12.73 -2.32 6.50
C GLU A 172 11.51 -2.64 7.35
N VAL A 173 10.34 -2.75 6.70
CA VAL A 173 9.07 -2.92 7.40
C VAL A 173 8.14 -3.86 6.65
N ASP A 174 7.23 -4.48 7.39
CA ASP A 174 6.08 -5.15 6.82
C ASP A 174 5.15 -4.14 6.15
N VAL A 175 4.65 -4.46 4.96
CA VAL A 175 3.77 -3.58 4.22
C VAL A 175 2.33 -3.74 4.71
N PRO A 176 1.73 -2.73 5.36
CA PRO A 176 0.33 -2.80 5.77
C PRO A 176 -0.57 -2.82 4.55
N SER A 177 -1.79 -3.37 4.70
CA SER A 177 -2.82 -3.38 3.66
C SER A 177 -3.91 -2.35 3.97
N SER A 178 -4.44 -1.67 2.95
CA SER A 178 -5.56 -0.74 3.08
C SER A 178 -6.55 -0.87 1.93
N SER A 179 -7.85 -0.80 2.28
CA SER A 179 -8.97 -0.74 1.34
C SER A 179 -9.24 0.67 0.81
N VAL A 180 -8.65 1.70 1.43
CA VAL A 180 -8.77 3.11 1.05
C VAL A 180 -7.37 3.73 1.06
N PRO A 181 -6.62 3.62 -0.05
CA PRO A 181 -5.23 4.04 -0.08
C PRO A 181 -5.11 5.57 -0.15
N GLY A 182 -4.48 6.18 0.86
CA GLY A 182 -4.26 7.63 0.89
C GLY A 182 -5.35 8.46 1.58
N GLY A 183 -6.24 7.84 2.37
CA GLY A 183 -7.17 8.55 3.26
C GLY A 183 -6.44 9.29 4.40
N ASP A 184 -7.16 10.17 5.11
CA ASP A 184 -6.67 11.22 6.04
C ASP A 184 -5.87 10.76 7.28
N ALA A 185 -5.41 9.51 7.36
CA ALA A 185 -4.45 9.15 8.39
C ALA A 185 -3.14 9.89 8.10
N PRO A 186 -2.61 10.71 9.04
CA PRO A 186 -1.39 11.47 8.80
C PRO A 186 -0.25 10.49 8.55
N ALA A 187 0.17 10.39 7.28
CA ALA A 187 1.22 9.48 6.83
C ALA A 187 2.53 9.64 7.61
N ALA A 188 2.72 10.79 8.26
CA ALA A 188 3.96 11.22 8.87
C ALA A 188 4.12 10.95 10.38
N GLU A 189 3.04 10.74 11.16
CA GLU A 189 3.16 10.46 12.61
C GLU A 189 3.63 9.03 12.91
N ALA A 190 3.34 8.08 12.00
CA ALA A 190 3.76 6.69 12.10
C ALA A 190 4.52 6.22 10.85
N ALA A 191 5.14 7.14 10.12
CA ALA A 191 5.91 6.81 8.93
C ALA A 191 7.06 5.85 9.28
N PRO A 192 7.17 4.68 8.64
CA PRO A 192 8.25 3.74 8.91
C PRO A 192 9.63 4.30 8.56
N LEU A 193 9.71 5.24 7.62
CA LEU A 193 10.91 5.99 7.31
C LEU A 193 10.70 7.47 7.61
N SER A 194 11.57 8.05 8.43
CA SER A 194 11.55 9.48 8.77
C SER A 194 12.90 10.14 8.51
N VAL A 195 12.87 11.31 7.86
CA VAL A 195 14.05 12.11 7.54
C VAL A 195 13.89 13.55 8.01
N ARG A 196 15.02 14.24 8.14
CA ARG A 196 15.06 15.68 8.41
C ARG A 196 14.85 16.46 7.11
N ARG A 197 14.31 17.67 7.23
CA ARG A 197 14.17 18.63 6.10
C ARG A 197 15.47 18.85 5.32
N THR A 198 16.62 18.81 6.00
CA THR A 198 17.95 18.96 5.38
C THR A 198 18.32 17.82 4.41
N MET A 199 17.59 16.71 4.41
CA MET A 199 17.78 15.60 3.47
C MET A 199 16.94 15.74 2.20
N LEU A 200 16.10 16.78 2.10
CA LEU A 200 15.25 17.05 0.95
C LEU A 200 15.99 17.90 -0.08
N HIS A 201 15.62 17.76 -1.36
CA HIS A 201 16.37 18.34 -2.46
C HIS A 201 15.62 19.47 -3.14
N GLY A 202 16.36 20.53 -3.46
CA GLY A 202 15.86 21.65 -4.25
C GLY A 202 14.77 22.45 -3.56
N GLN A 203 14.18 23.38 -4.30
CA GLN A 203 13.15 24.30 -3.78
C GLN A 203 11.82 23.61 -3.45
N PHE A 204 11.57 22.43 -4.03
CA PHE A 204 10.32 21.67 -3.86
C PHE A 204 10.41 20.59 -2.78
N GLU A 205 11.49 20.59 -1.98
CA GLU A 205 11.67 19.67 -0.86
C GLU A 205 11.48 18.20 -1.27
N GLU A 206 12.13 17.83 -2.38
CA GLU A 206 12.00 16.52 -2.99
C GLU A 206 12.71 15.45 -2.14
N MET A 207 11.96 14.43 -1.74
CA MET A 207 12.50 13.22 -1.12
C MET A 207 12.90 12.22 -2.20
N ARG A 208 14.18 11.85 -2.22
CA ARG A 208 14.71 10.80 -3.10
C ARG A 208 14.72 9.47 -2.37
N LEU A 209 13.82 8.59 -2.77
CA LEU A 209 13.61 7.29 -2.16
C LEU A 209 14.09 6.18 -3.08
N ARG A 210 14.82 5.22 -2.54
CA ARG A 210 15.04 3.92 -3.16
C ARG A 210 14.17 2.91 -2.44
N ILE A 211 13.20 2.34 -3.15
CA ILE A 211 12.27 1.35 -2.60
C ILE A 211 12.51 -0.02 -3.23
N ARG A 212 12.33 -1.08 -2.45
CA ARG A 212 12.28 -2.47 -2.92
C ARG A 212 11.17 -3.18 -2.15
N ILE A 213 10.27 -3.83 -2.87
CA ILE A 213 9.19 -4.62 -2.27
C ILE A 213 9.50 -6.09 -2.53
N ASP A 214 9.52 -6.91 -1.49
CA ASP A 214 9.72 -8.35 -1.55
C ASP A 214 8.42 -9.05 -1.12
N LYS A 215 8.19 -10.26 -1.63
CA LYS A 215 7.15 -11.16 -1.14
C LYS A 215 7.72 -12.00 0.00
N SER A 216 6.92 -12.18 1.05
CA SER A 216 7.24 -13.08 2.16
C SER A 216 7.16 -14.55 1.74
#